data_AF-A0A6P0MC32-F1
#
_entry.id   AF-A0A6P0MC32-F1
#
_cell.length_a   1.000
_cell.length_b   1.000
_cell.length_c   1.000
_cell.angle_alpha   90.00
_cell.angle_beta   90.00
_cell.angle_gamma   90.00
#
_symmetry.space_group_name_H-M   'P 1'
#
loop_
_entity.id
_entity.type
_entity.pdbx_description
1 polymer ?
#
loop_
_entity_poly.entity_id
_entity_poly.type
_entity_poly.pdbx_seq_one_letter_code
_entity_poly.pdbx_strand_id
1 'polypeptide(L)'
;MKKTKSCRICRYYELDENFCAVAPDYIGKAHLCDDFELAIELDEEEEPIDLRRFIYEQFSKDYLEKLLSPYGKIEVERTFTISPRRDIDLWFAPSVSELPKELGLLARLAKTRVLFEPYHHPVTSDEITASMIKLLEVQGEFHRAAERETLQWNESDLPWLWILTPTISEETLTGFGAEESTEEETGIYFLPPAMLTGLVVIDELPHNNKTLWLRLLGREKVRHQALLELVALPAHHSLRSVSLGLLYNFLAQLEALPEKNDEERLLRELLVPLRGIKN
;
A
#
# COMPACT_ATOMS: atom_id res chain seq x y z
N MET A 1 -8.56 -54.07 -5.77
CA MET A 1 -9.15 -52.79 -5.31
C MET A 1 -8.20 -52.13 -4.31
N LYS A 2 -7.44 -51.12 -4.75
CA LYS A 2 -6.70 -50.25 -3.82
C LYS A 2 -7.75 -49.53 -2.97
N LYS A 3 -7.67 -49.65 -1.64
CA LYS A 3 -8.50 -48.84 -0.73
C LYS A 3 -7.88 -47.44 -0.67
N THR A 4 -8.51 -46.48 -1.33
CA THR A 4 -8.17 -45.06 -1.18
C THR A 4 -8.53 -44.64 0.25
N LYS A 5 -7.59 -44.06 0.99
CA LYS A 5 -7.85 -43.56 2.36
C LYS A 5 -8.50 -42.18 2.24
N SER A 6 -9.77 -42.04 2.65
CA SER A 6 -10.38 -40.71 2.76
C SER A 6 -9.70 -39.89 3.86
N CYS A 7 -9.45 -38.61 3.58
CA CYS A 7 -8.81 -37.72 4.55
C CYS A 7 -9.74 -37.40 5.71
N ARG A 8 -9.18 -36.89 6.81
CA ARG A 8 -9.93 -36.60 8.05
C ARG A 8 -11.05 -35.58 7.82
N ILE A 9 -10.89 -34.67 6.85
CA ILE A 9 -11.89 -33.66 6.47
C ILE A 9 -13.08 -34.30 5.74
N CYS A 10 -12.84 -35.11 4.70
CA CYS A 10 -13.91 -35.81 3.98
C CYS A 10 -14.71 -36.73 4.89
N ARG A 11 -14.04 -37.38 5.86
CA ARG A 11 -14.72 -38.23 6.84
C ARG A 11 -15.55 -37.45 7.86
N TYR A 12 -15.14 -36.24 8.24
CA TYR A 12 -15.85 -35.42 9.22
C TYR A 12 -17.13 -34.79 8.64
N TYR A 13 -17.11 -34.44 7.35
CA TYR A 13 -18.23 -33.81 6.67
C TYR A 13 -19.08 -34.77 5.81
N GLU A 14 -18.81 -36.08 5.87
CA GLU A 14 -19.49 -37.11 5.06
C GLU A 14 -19.49 -36.79 3.55
N LEU A 15 -18.42 -36.15 3.08
CA LEU A 15 -18.29 -35.74 1.68
C LEU A 15 -17.90 -36.94 0.82
N ASP A 16 -18.44 -37.00 -0.40
CA ASP A 16 -18.05 -38.00 -1.38
C ASP A 16 -16.52 -37.98 -1.59
N GLU A 17 -15.92 -39.14 -1.82
CA GLU A 17 -14.46 -39.31 -1.89
C GLU A 17 -13.79 -38.42 -2.98
N ASN A 18 -14.56 -37.96 -3.96
CA ASN A 18 -14.13 -37.06 -5.04
C ASN A 18 -14.21 -35.55 -4.69
N PHE A 19 -14.78 -35.18 -3.54
CA PHE A 19 -14.98 -33.78 -3.16
C PHE A 19 -13.66 -33.03 -2.89
N CYS A 20 -12.60 -33.76 -2.52
CA CYS A 20 -11.29 -33.17 -2.20
C CYS A 20 -10.49 -32.70 -3.44
N ALA A 21 -11.04 -32.81 -4.65
CA ALA A 21 -10.41 -32.39 -5.90
C ALA A 21 -10.28 -30.86 -6.07
N VAL A 22 -10.88 -30.07 -5.18
CA VAL A 22 -10.86 -28.60 -5.25
C VAL A 22 -10.32 -28.04 -3.94
N ALA A 23 -9.06 -28.34 -3.63
CA ALA A 23 -8.32 -27.61 -2.60
C ALA A 23 -7.52 -26.51 -3.31
N PRO A 24 -7.91 -25.24 -3.20
CA PRO A 24 -7.13 -24.15 -3.76
C PRO A 24 -5.77 -24.00 -3.03
N ASP A 25 -4.79 -23.46 -3.75
CA ASP A 25 -3.33 -23.54 -3.48
C ASP A 25 -2.85 -23.10 -2.08
N TYR A 26 -3.71 -22.47 -1.29
CA TYR A 26 -3.39 -21.93 0.04
C TYR A 26 -3.46 -22.97 1.18
N ILE A 27 -3.96 -24.19 0.94
CA ILE A 27 -3.86 -25.27 1.92
C ILE A 27 -2.49 -25.95 1.75
N GLY A 28 -1.45 -25.27 2.25
CA GLY A 28 -0.05 -25.67 2.09
C GLY A 28 0.17 -27.18 2.24
N LYS A 29 0.69 -27.81 1.18
CA LYS A 29 1.00 -29.25 1.03
C LYS A 29 0.36 -30.12 2.12
N ALA A 30 -0.96 -30.15 2.16
CA ALA A 30 -1.63 -31.17 2.93
C ALA A 30 -1.23 -32.50 2.31
N HIS A 31 -0.69 -33.42 3.11
CA HIS A 31 -0.38 -34.80 2.75
C HIS A 31 -1.67 -35.55 2.34
N LEU A 32 -2.22 -35.16 1.19
CA LEU A 32 -3.48 -35.64 0.65
C LEU A 32 -3.13 -36.43 -0.60
N CYS A 33 -3.09 -37.75 -0.38
CA CYS A 33 -3.08 -38.83 -1.37
C CYS A 33 -1.80 -39.00 -2.21
N ASP A 34 -1.21 -40.18 -2.09
CA ASP A 34 0.09 -40.54 -2.68
C ASP A 34 0.10 -40.71 -4.22
N ASP A 35 -1.05 -40.59 -4.91
CA ASP A 35 -1.21 -40.83 -6.35
C ASP A 35 -1.97 -39.64 -7.02
N PHE A 36 -1.42 -38.42 -7.02
CA PHE A 36 -2.00 -37.27 -7.74
C PHE A 36 -0.98 -36.62 -8.69
N GLU A 37 -1.40 -36.42 -9.96
CA GLU A 37 -0.80 -35.44 -10.86
C GLU A 37 -1.62 -34.15 -10.78
N LEU A 38 -0.94 -33.06 -10.43
CA LEU A 38 -1.49 -31.71 -10.43
C LEU A 38 -1.71 -31.29 -11.89
N ALA A 39 -2.95 -31.08 -12.30
CA ALA A 39 -3.27 -30.43 -13.57
C ALA A 39 -2.96 -28.93 -13.44
N ILE A 40 -1.68 -28.56 -13.52
CA ILE A 40 -1.26 -27.15 -13.61
C ILE A 40 -1.04 -26.85 -15.08
N GLU A 41 -2.14 -26.60 -15.78
CA GLU A 41 -2.17 -25.62 -16.87
C GLU A 41 -3.36 -24.72 -16.56
N LEU A 42 -3.19 -23.87 -15.54
CA LEU A 42 -3.86 -22.59 -15.59
C LEU A 42 -3.10 -21.83 -16.67
N ASP A 43 -3.70 -21.71 -17.85
CA ASP A 43 -3.38 -20.60 -18.74
C ASP A 43 -3.59 -19.34 -17.88
N GLU A 44 -2.52 -18.82 -17.28
CA GLU A 44 -2.50 -17.46 -16.79
C GLU A 44 -2.67 -16.60 -18.05
N GLU A 45 -3.93 -16.38 -18.46
CA GLU A 45 -4.26 -15.21 -19.25
C GLU A 45 -3.79 -14.04 -18.40
N GLU A 46 -2.55 -13.58 -18.64
CA GLU A 46 -2.03 -12.37 -18.05
C GLU A 46 -3.04 -11.28 -18.38
N GLU A 47 -3.87 -10.91 -17.40
CA GLU A 47 -4.77 -9.77 -17.54
C GLU A 47 -3.92 -8.61 -18.03
N PRO A 48 -4.35 -7.92 -19.11
CA PRO A 48 -3.56 -6.86 -19.69
C PRO A 48 -3.23 -5.84 -18.60
N ILE A 49 -1.94 -5.70 -18.30
CA ILE A 49 -1.44 -4.80 -17.26
C ILE A 49 -1.99 -3.42 -17.56
N ASP A 50 -2.77 -2.86 -16.63
CA ASP A 50 -3.12 -1.45 -16.65
C ASP A 50 -1.83 -0.64 -16.40
N LEU A 51 -1.11 -0.37 -17.48
CA LEU A 51 0.19 0.31 -17.45
C LEU A 51 0.09 1.68 -16.80
N ARG A 52 -1.06 2.34 -16.95
CA ARG A 52 -1.32 3.61 -16.31
C ARG A 52 -1.36 3.42 -14.81
N ARG A 53 -2.22 2.53 -14.30
CA ARG A 53 -2.28 2.17 -12.88
C ARG A 53 -0.90 1.85 -12.32
N PHE A 54 -0.13 1.02 -13.03
CA PHE A 54 1.24 0.66 -12.64
C PHE A 54 2.16 1.88 -12.49
N ILE A 55 2.13 2.83 -13.43
CA ILE A 55 2.94 4.07 -13.36
C ILE A 55 2.56 4.91 -12.13
N TYR A 56 1.28 5.01 -11.77
CA TYR A 56 0.84 5.73 -10.56
C TYR A 56 1.25 5.02 -9.27
N GLU A 57 1.10 3.71 -9.22
CA GLU A 57 1.52 2.90 -8.07
C GLU A 57 3.03 3.03 -7.86
N GLN A 58 3.82 2.88 -8.92
CA GLN A 58 5.28 3.04 -8.85
C GLN A 58 5.68 4.46 -8.41
N PHE A 59 5.06 5.49 -8.98
CA PHE A 59 5.29 6.86 -8.55
C PHE A 59 5.04 7.05 -7.05
N SER A 60 3.93 6.51 -6.53
CA SER A 60 3.56 6.67 -5.12
C SER A 60 4.57 5.99 -4.19
N LYS A 61 5.07 4.81 -4.56
CA LYS A 61 6.13 4.08 -3.84
C LYS A 61 7.44 4.86 -3.83
N ASP A 62 7.96 5.20 -5.01
CA ASP A 62 9.21 5.95 -5.17
C ASP A 62 9.15 7.30 -4.42
N TYR A 63 7.97 7.93 -4.45
CA TYR A 63 7.73 9.21 -3.82
C TYR A 63 7.82 9.13 -2.29
N LEU A 64 7.08 8.19 -1.69
CA LEU A 64 7.11 7.98 -0.23
C LEU A 64 8.50 7.51 0.23
N GLU A 65 9.14 6.60 -0.51
CA GLU A 65 10.50 6.15 -0.22
C GLU A 65 11.47 7.32 -0.20
N LYS A 66 11.42 8.19 -1.20
CA LYS A 66 12.37 9.29 -1.29
C LYS A 66 12.19 10.31 -0.18
N LEU A 67 10.95 10.56 0.25
CA LEU A 67 10.66 11.47 1.35
C LEU A 67 11.08 10.90 2.71
N LEU A 68 10.97 9.57 2.91
CA LEU A 68 11.18 8.93 4.21
C LEU A 68 12.58 8.35 4.40
N SER A 69 13.26 7.92 3.33
CA SER A 69 14.61 7.32 3.38
C SER A 69 15.67 8.13 4.14
N PRO A 70 15.64 9.48 4.21
CA PRO A 70 16.59 10.22 5.06
C PRO A 70 16.42 9.99 6.57
N TYR A 71 15.27 9.45 7.01
CA TYR A 71 14.85 9.43 8.41
C TYR A 71 14.68 8.01 9.00
N GLY A 72 15.03 6.98 8.24
CA GLY A 72 14.84 5.61 8.68
C GLY A 72 15.22 4.57 7.64
N LYS A 73 15.01 3.31 8.00
CA LYS A 73 15.22 2.18 7.10
C LYS A 73 13.95 1.98 6.28
N ILE A 74 14.12 1.93 4.97
CA ILE A 74 13.08 1.47 4.04
C ILE A 74 13.40 0.01 3.70
N GLU A 75 12.37 -0.84 3.74
CA GLU A 75 12.40 -2.16 3.13
C GLU A 75 11.30 -2.19 2.08
N VAL A 76 11.68 -1.94 0.84
CA VAL A 76 10.81 -2.18 -0.33
C VAL A 76 10.88 -3.67 -0.64
N GLU A 77 9.76 -4.30 -0.98
CA GLU A 77 9.72 -5.71 -1.40
C GLU A 77 10.26 -6.71 -0.35
N ARG A 78 9.71 -6.69 0.87
CA ARG A 78 9.83 -7.87 1.74
C ARG A 78 9.08 -9.02 1.10
N THR A 79 9.79 -9.87 0.35
CA THR A 79 9.22 -11.09 -0.21
C THR A 79 8.82 -12.01 0.95
N PHE A 80 7.52 -12.11 1.22
CA PHE A 80 7.03 -13.08 2.18
C PHE A 80 7.21 -14.49 1.62
N THR A 81 7.72 -15.40 2.45
CA THR A 81 8.00 -16.80 2.05
C THR A 81 6.74 -17.56 1.58
N ILE A 82 5.54 -17.02 1.85
CA ILE A 82 4.25 -17.65 1.57
C ILE A 82 3.69 -17.25 0.20
N SER A 83 4.05 -16.08 -0.35
CA SER A 83 3.60 -15.66 -1.68
C SER A 83 4.64 -14.78 -2.37
N PRO A 84 5.24 -15.22 -3.49
CA PRO A 84 6.18 -14.42 -4.27
C PRO A 84 5.53 -13.24 -5.04
N ARG A 85 4.23 -12.97 -4.82
CA ARG A 85 3.46 -11.90 -5.50
C ARG A 85 2.91 -10.83 -4.54
N ARG A 86 3.23 -10.89 -3.24
CA ARG A 86 2.71 -9.93 -2.25
C ARG A 86 3.82 -9.00 -1.80
N ASP A 87 4.19 -8.08 -2.67
CA ASP A 87 5.10 -7.02 -2.28
C ASP A 87 4.35 -6.01 -1.40
N ILE A 88 4.91 -5.73 -0.22
CA ILE A 88 4.56 -4.53 0.53
C ILE A 88 4.96 -3.34 -0.32
N ASP A 89 4.04 -2.40 -0.47
CA ASP A 89 4.29 -1.21 -1.27
C ASP A 89 5.39 -0.34 -0.65
N LEU A 90 5.34 -0.09 0.66
CA LEU A 90 6.45 0.52 1.40
C LEU A 90 6.45 0.17 2.89
N TRP A 91 7.51 -0.48 3.38
CA TRP A 91 7.79 -0.59 4.82
C TRP A 91 8.81 0.45 5.24
N PHE A 92 8.53 1.17 6.33
CA PHE A 92 9.43 2.15 6.92
C PHE A 92 9.58 1.91 8.42
N ALA A 93 10.83 1.92 8.90
CA ALA A 93 11.16 1.99 10.32
C ALA A 93 11.99 3.24 10.60
N PRO A 94 11.47 4.20 11.39
CA PRO A 94 12.20 5.42 11.71
C PRO A 94 13.48 5.11 12.50
N SER A 95 14.56 5.80 12.16
CA SER A 95 15.84 5.77 12.89
C SER A 95 16.05 7.02 13.75
N VAL A 96 15.17 8.01 13.61
CA VAL A 96 15.13 9.25 14.39
C VAL A 96 13.93 9.25 15.32
N SER A 97 14.04 9.93 16.46
CA SER A 97 12.94 10.03 17.43
C SER A 97 11.79 10.93 16.95
N GLU A 98 12.10 11.90 16.10
CA GLU A 98 11.13 12.84 15.52
C GLU A 98 11.47 13.09 14.05
N LEU A 99 10.48 12.91 13.16
CA LEU A 99 10.61 13.30 11.76
C LEU A 99 10.43 14.82 11.62
N PRO A 100 11.02 15.45 10.58
CA PRO A 100 10.88 16.88 10.37
C PRO A 100 9.43 17.33 10.26
N LYS A 101 9.11 18.46 10.90
CA LYS A 101 7.75 19.03 10.91
C LYS A 101 7.29 19.46 9.51
N GLU A 102 8.24 19.71 8.62
CA GLU A 102 8.02 20.04 7.22
C GLU A 102 7.32 18.90 6.48
N LEU A 103 7.47 17.63 6.90
CA LEU A 103 6.72 16.48 6.35
C LEU A 103 5.25 16.46 6.81
N GLY A 104 4.86 17.31 7.77
CA GLY A 104 3.47 17.46 8.20
C GLY A 104 2.83 16.14 8.65
N LEU A 105 1.68 15.82 8.06
CA LEU A 105 0.90 14.61 8.34
C LEU A 105 1.72 13.34 8.05
N LEU A 106 2.53 13.32 6.99
CA LEU A 106 3.36 12.15 6.68
C LEU A 106 4.33 11.82 7.83
N ALA A 107 4.92 12.84 8.48
CA ALA A 107 5.76 12.62 9.66
C ALA A 107 4.98 12.02 10.84
N ARG A 108 3.70 12.38 10.99
CA ARG A 108 2.82 11.84 12.04
C ARG A 108 2.47 10.38 11.76
N LEU A 109 2.10 10.04 10.53
CA LEU A 109 1.76 8.67 10.12
C LEU A 109 2.98 7.73 10.21
N ALA A 110 4.19 8.26 9.97
CA ALA A 110 5.45 7.52 9.96
C ALA A 110 6.25 7.61 11.29
N LYS A 111 5.59 7.98 12.41
CA LYS A 111 6.25 8.12 13.72
C LYS A 111 6.75 6.79 14.30
N THR A 112 6.11 5.69 13.94
CA THR A 112 6.48 4.32 14.32
C THR A 112 6.80 3.50 13.08
N ARG A 113 7.12 2.21 13.26
CA ARG A 113 7.18 1.30 12.11
C ARG A 113 5.84 1.33 11.38
N VAL A 114 5.89 1.33 10.05
CA VAL A 114 4.71 1.56 9.23
C VAL A 114 4.79 0.81 7.91
N LEU A 115 3.62 0.37 7.44
CA LEU A 115 3.36 -0.10 6.09
C LEU A 115 2.49 0.95 5.41
N PHE A 116 2.92 1.48 4.26
CA PHE A 116 2.07 2.31 3.41
C PHE A 116 1.63 1.51 2.19
N GLU A 117 0.33 1.52 1.91
CA GLU A 117 -0.31 0.92 0.73
C GLU A 117 -1.07 2.04 -0.02
N PRO A 118 -0.41 2.75 -0.94
CA PRO A 118 -1.05 3.80 -1.73
C PRO A 118 -1.84 3.24 -2.92
N TYR A 119 -3.12 3.59 -2.99
CA TYR A 119 -4.01 3.26 -4.10
C TYR A 119 -4.25 4.47 -4.99
N HIS A 120 -4.17 4.26 -6.31
CA HIS A 120 -4.59 5.28 -7.27
C HIS A 120 -6.11 5.34 -7.46
N HIS A 121 -6.84 4.27 -7.18
CA HIS A 121 -8.31 4.20 -7.29
C HIS A 121 -8.94 4.11 -5.91
N PRO A 122 -10.23 4.47 -5.76
CA PRO A 122 -10.93 4.24 -4.51
C PRO A 122 -10.78 2.78 -4.09
N VAL A 123 -10.22 2.58 -2.90
CA VAL A 123 -9.91 1.24 -2.41
C VAL A 123 -11.18 0.42 -2.22
N THR A 124 -11.13 -0.83 -2.65
CA THR A 124 -12.22 -1.80 -2.47
C THR A 124 -12.08 -2.58 -1.16
N SER A 125 -13.15 -3.25 -0.72
CA SER A 125 -13.09 -4.12 0.46
C SER A 125 -12.08 -5.26 0.31
N ASP A 126 -11.93 -5.80 -0.89
CA ASP A 126 -10.95 -6.86 -1.19
C ASP A 126 -9.53 -6.32 -1.10
N GLU A 127 -9.27 -5.11 -1.58
CA GLU A 127 -7.96 -4.45 -1.49
C GLU A 127 -7.59 -4.06 -0.05
N ILE A 128 -8.54 -3.58 0.75
CA ILE A 128 -8.33 -3.37 2.21
C ILE A 128 -7.96 -4.70 2.87
N THR A 129 -8.72 -5.77 2.58
CA THR A 129 -8.45 -7.10 3.13
C THR A 129 -7.08 -7.62 2.70
N ALA A 130 -6.71 -7.43 1.43
CA ALA A 130 -5.39 -7.81 0.91
C ALA A 130 -4.26 -7.04 1.62
N SER A 131 -4.43 -5.74 1.84
CA SER A 131 -3.48 -4.92 2.60
C SER A 131 -3.33 -5.42 4.05
N MET A 132 -4.46 -5.77 4.69
CA MET A 132 -4.44 -6.32 6.06
C MET A 132 -3.75 -7.70 6.10
N ILE A 133 -3.90 -8.54 5.08
CA ILE A 133 -3.16 -9.81 4.98
C ILE A 133 -1.65 -9.55 4.99
N LYS A 134 -1.17 -8.57 4.22
CA LYS A 134 0.26 -8.18 4.23
C LYS A 134 0.72 -7.76 5.63
N LEU A 135 -0.09 -6.97 6.35
CA LEU A 135 0.20 -6.60 7.74
C LEU A 135 0.31 -7.84 8.64
N LEU A 136 -0.67 -8.74 8.60
CA LEU A 136 -0.69 -9.96 9.41
C LEU A 136 0.51 -10.87 9.10
N GLU A 137 0.94 -10.94 7.84
CA GLU A 137 2.15 -11.68 7.44
C GLU A 137 3.40 -11.10 8.12
N VAL A 138 3.56 -9.77 8.11
CA VAL A 138 4.66 -9.10 8.85
C VAL A 138 4.57 -9.38 10.34
N GLN A 139 3.40 -9.23 10.95
CA GLN A 139 3.22 -9.49 12.38
C GLN A 139 3.60 -10.94 12.74
N GLY A 140 3.22 -11.90 11.88
CA GLY A 140 3.61 -13.30 12.03
C GLY A 140 5.13 -13.52 11.95
N GLU A 141 5.84 -12.77 11.11
CA GLU A 141 7.31 -12.81 11.07
C GLU A 141 7.93 -12.30 12.37
N PHE A 142 7.43 -11.17 12.89
CA PHE A 142 7.87 -10.63 14.18
C PHE A 142 7.66 -11.64 15.31
N HIS A 143 6.48 -12.27 15.35
CA HIS A 143 6.18 -13.27 16.36
C HIS A 143 7.14 -14.47 16.28
N ARG A 144 7.35 -15.03 15.08
CA ARG A 144 8.27 -16.15 14.85
C ARG A 144 9.73 -15.79 15.14
N ALA A 145 10.15 -14.56 14.89
CA ALA A 145 11.50 -14.08 15.23
C ALA A 145 11.67 -13.98 16.75
N ALA A 146 10.69 -13.40 17.45
CA ALA A 146 10.69 -13.27 18.90
C ALA A 146 10.76 -14.62 19.62
N GLU A 147 9.98 -15.61 19.16
CA GLU A 147 10.03 -16.97 19.72
C GLU A 147 11.40 -17.64 19.56
N ARG A 148 12.04 -17.46 18.39
CA ARG A 148 13.35 -18.06 18.09
C ARG A 148 14.48 -17.42 18.90
N GLU A 149 14.41 -16.11 19.11
CA GLU A 149 15.50 -15.33 19.70
C GLU A 149 15.29 -15.02 21.18
N THR A 150 14.19 -15.48 21.79
CA THR A 150 13.77 -15.14 23.17
C THR A 150 13.78 -13.63 23.45
N LEU A 151 13.55 -12.83 22.41
CA LEU A 151 13.53 -11.38 22.51
C LEU A 151 12.19 -10.93 23.10
N GLN A 152 12.26 -10.08 24.12
CA GLN A 152 11.10 -9.29 24.53
C GLN A 152 10.84 -8.22 23.46
N TRP A 153 9.61 -8.15 22.98
CA TRP A 153 9.14 -7.10 22.09
C TRP A 153 7.85 -6.51 22.67
N ASN A 154 7.59 -5.25 22.38
CA ASN A 154 6.40 -4.54 22.80
C ASN A 154 5.41 -4.46 21.64
N GLU A 155 4.10 -4.33 21.89
CA GLU A 155 3.13 -4.09 20.81
C GLU A 155 3.47 -2.85 19.97
N SER A 156 4.14 -1.86 20.57
CA SER A 156 4.67 -0.68 19.88
C SER A 156 5.75 -1.00 18.83
N ASP A 157 6.26 -2.24 18.82
CA ASP A 157 7.20 -2.70 17.81
C ASP A 157 6.52 -3.16 16.52
N LEU A 158 5.20 -3.40 16.53
CA LEU A 158 4.48 -3.79 15.32
C LEU A 158 4.33 -2.60 14.38
N PRO A 159 4.40 -2.84 13.05
CA PRO A 159 4.09 -1.80 12.12
C PRO A 159 2.60 -1.46 12.15
N TRP A 160 2.30 -0.18 11.98
CA TRP A 160 0.96 0.30 11.66
C TRP A 160 0.74 0.26 10.15
N LEU A 161 -0.42 -0.15 9.67
CA LEU A 161 -0.79 -0.10 8.25
C LEU A 161 -1.56 1.19 7.94
N TRP A 162 -1.08 1.98 6.97
CA TRP A 162 -1.80 3.10 6.40
C TRP A 162 -2.14 2.82 4.94
N ILE A 163 -3.43 2.70 4.66
CA ILE A 163 -3.95 2.63 3.30
C ILE A 163 -4.26 4.05 2.84
N LEU A 164 -3.61 4.51 1.77
CA LEU A 164 -3.82 5.84 1.21
C LEU A 164 -4.73 5.71 -0.01
N THR A 165 -5.95 6.25 0.05
CA THR A 165 -6.96 6.11 -1.00
C THR A 165 -7.43 7.48 -1.47
N PRO A 166 -7.68 7.70 -2.77
CA PRO A 166 -8.18 8.98 -3.26
C PRO A 166 -9.52 9.35 -2.63
N THR A 167 -10.44 8.39 -2.57
CA THR A 167 -11.78 8.49 -1.98
C THR A 167 -12.16 7.13 -1.39
N ILE A 168 -13.26 7.06 -0.62
CA ILE A 168 -13.82 5.78 -0.14
C ILE A 168 -15.33 5.90 0.02
N SER A 169 -16.06 4.78 -0.08
CA SER A 169 -17.51 4.78 0.13
C SER A 169 -17.87 4.65 1.62
N GLU A 170 -18.99 5.25 2.03
CA GLU A 170 -19.53 5.10 3.38
C GLU A 170 -19.87 3.63 3.72
N GLU A 171 -20.32 2.87 2.71
CA GLU A 171 -20.56 1.42 2.85
C GLU A 171 -19.28 0.67 3.20
N THR A 172 -18.17 0.97 2.52
CA THR A 172 -16.86 0.38 2.82
C THR A 172 -16.38 0.78 4.21
N LEU A 173 -16.45 2.06 4.57
CA LEU A 173 -16.08 2.53 5.91
C LEU A 173 -16.87 1.79 7.01
N THR A 174 -18.20 1.73 6.85
CA THR A 174 -19.10 1.05 7.78
C THR A 174 -18.80 -0.45 7.85
N GLY A 175 -18.52 -1.09 6.71
CA GLY A 175 -18.21 -2.51 6.62
C GLY A 175 -16.96 -2.93 7.40
N PHE A 176 -15.97 -2.04 7.51
CA PHE A 176 -14.76 -2.26 8.32
C PHE A 176 -14.83 -1.65 9.73
N GLY A 177 -15.95 -1.01 10.09
CA GLY A 177 -16.07 -0.28 11.35
C GLY A 177 -15.05 0.84 11.47
N ALA A 178 -14.71 1.47 10.34
CA ALA A 178 -13.74 2.56 10.30
C ALA A 178 -14.39 3.85 10.83
N GLU A 179 -13.78 4.43 11.86
CA GLU A 179 -14.26 5.67 12.49
C GLU A 179 -13.34 6.83 12.13
N GLU A 180 -13.92 7.98 11.75
CA GLU A 180 -13.14 9.19 11.52
C GLU A 180 -12.48 9.64 12.82
N SER A 181 -11.23 10.07 12.73
CA SER A 181 -10.50 10.55 13.87
C SER A 181 -11.13 11.79 14.48
N THR A 182 -11.23 11.80 15.80
CA THR A 182 -11.64 12.99 16.56
C THR A 182 -10.46 13.91 16.91
N GLU A 183 -9.23 13.41 16.80
CA GLU A 183 -8.00 14.13 17.16
C GLU A 183 -7.22 14.62 15.93
N GLU A 184 -7.40 13.96 14.80
CA GLU A 184 -6.68 14.24 13.56
C GLU A 184 -7.43 15.25 12.68
N GLU A 185 -6.82 15.60 11.54
CA GLU A 185 -7.50 16.43 10.54
C GLU A 185 -8.50 15.55 9.77
N THR A 186 -9.50 16.15 9.11
CA THR A 186 -10.51 15.42 8.30
C THR A 186 -9.85 14.47 7.29
N GLY A 187 -10.51 13.35 6.99
CA GLY A 187 -9.99 12.36 6.04
C GLY A 187 -9.05 11.32 6.64
N ILE A 188 -8.97 11.23 7.98
CA ILE A 188 -8.22 10.17 8.68
C ILE A 188 -9.19 9.27 9.41
N TYR A 189 -9.19 7.99 9.05
CA TYR A 189 -10.05 6.98 9.65
C TYR A 189 -9.23 5.88 10.31
N PHE A 190 -9.74 5.34 11.40
CA PHE A 190 -9.14 4.24 12.14
C PHE A 190 -10.06 3.04 12.10
N LEU A 191 -9.52 1.88 11.70
CA LEU A 191 -10.18 0.60 11.92
C LEU A 191 -10.14 0.26 13.43
N PRO A 192 -10.93 -0.72 13.90
CA PRO A 192 -10.87 -1.18 15.28
C PRO A 192 -9.42 -1.39 15.77
N PRO A 193 -9.01 -0.86 16.94
CA PRO A 193 -7.59 -0.70 17.30
C PRO A 193 -6.73 -1.97 17.21
N ALA A 194 -7.30 -3.15 17.44
CA ALA A 194 -6.60 -4.43 17.34
C ALA A 194 -6.12 -4.76 15.91
N MET A 195 -6.65 -4.08 14.88
CA MET A 195 -6.27 -4.27 13.48
C MET A 195 -5.03 -3.47 13.08
N LEU A 196 -4.56 -2.53 13.91
CA LEU A 196 -3.38 -1.68 13.66
C LEU A 196 -3.38 -1.07 12.24
N THR A 197 -4.56 -0.66 11.78
CA THR A 197 -4.79 -0.18 10.42
C THR A 197 -5.55 1.14 10.44
N GLY A 198 -5.13 2.08 9.61
CA GLY A 198 -5.86 3.32 9.35
C GLY A 198 -5.96 3.61 7.86
N LEU A 199 -6.94 4.44 7.51
CA LEU A 199 -7.21 4.88 6.16
C LEU A 199 -6.96 6.38 6.07
N VAL A 200 -6.32 6.81 5.00
CA VAL A 200 -6.17 8.22 4.64
C VAL A 200 -6.96 8.46 3.36
N VAL A 201 -8.05 9.20 3.48
CA VAL A 201 -8.94 9.58 2.38
C VAL A 201 -8.46 10.93 1.84
N ILE A 202 -7.71 10.88 0.74
CA ILE A 202 -6.87 12.00 0.29
C ILE A 202 -7.69 13.22 -0.13
N ASP A 203 -8.87 13.04 -0.73
CA ASP A 203 -9.72 14.13 -1.18
C ASP A 203 -10.44 14.88 -0.03
N GLU A 204 -10.50 14.29 1.15
CA GLU A 204 -11.02 14.90 2.38
C GLU A 204 -9.96 15.64 3.19
N LEU A 205 -8.67 15.46 2.85
CA LEU A 205 -7.58 16.13 3.55
C LEU A 205 -7.66 17.65 3.34
N PRO A 206 -7.53 18.46 4.41
CA PRO A 206 -7.62 19.91 4.31
C PRO A 206 -6.51 20.48 3.42
N HIS A 207 -6.81 21.54 2.68
CA HIS A 207 -5.84 22.20 1.80
C HIS A 207 -4.89 23.11 2.59
N ASN A 208 -3.83 22.53 3.13
CA ASN A 208 -2.79 23.23 3.87
C ASN A 208 -1.41 22.55 3.74
N ASN A 209 -0.36 23.23 4.22
CA ASN A 209 1.02 22.75 4.12
C ASN A 209 1.28 21.42 4.84
N LYS A 210 0.50 21.06 5.87
CA LYS A 210 0.70 19.83 6.64
C LYS A 210 0.28 18.59 5.86
N THR A 211 -0.73 18.68 5.01
CA THR A 211 -1.26 17.55 4.22
C THR A 211 -0.71 17.52 2.80
N LEU A 212 0.06 18.54 2.39
CA LEU A 212 0.55 18.75 1.03
C LEU A 212 1.16 17.49 0.41
N TRP A 213 2.06 16.83 1.15
CA TRP A 213 2.80 15.68 0.61
C TRP A 213 1.92 14.47 0.31
N LEU A 214 0.83 14.27 1.07
CA LEU A 214 -0.14 13.21 0.80
C LEU A 214 -1.11 13.62 -0.32
N ARG A 215 -1.53 14.89 -0.37
CA ARG A 215 -2.40 15.39 -1.46
C ARG A 215 -1.73 15.36 -2.84
N LEU A 216 -0.39 15.37 -2.91
CA LEU A 216 0.34 15.13 -4.16
C LEU A 216 0.16 13.70 -4.71
N LEU A 217 -0.18 12.73 -3.86
CA LEU A 217 -0.56 11.37 -4.27
C LEU A 217 -2.03 11.28 -4.72
N GLY A 218 -2.86 12.26 -4.33
CA GLY A 218 -4.28 12.37 -4.71
C GLY A 218 -4.48 12.55 -6.21
N ARG A 219 -5.72 12.79 -6.66
CA ARG A 219 -6.07 12.82 -8.10
C ARG A 219 -6.64 14.15 -8.53
N GLU A 220 -6.64 14.38 -9.84
CA GLU A 220 -7.39 15.46 -10.51
C GLU A 220 -7.21 16.82 -9.80
N LYS A 221 -8.30 17.41 -9.29
CA LYS A 221 -8.31 18.72 -8.63
C LYS A 221 -7.46 18.75 -7.36
N VAL A 222 -7.44 17.65 -6.59
CA VAL A 222 -6.66 17.55 -5.35
C VAL A 222 -5.16 17.62 -5.67
N ARG A 223 -4.70 16.83 -6.65
CA ARG A 223 -3.30 16.88 -7.07
C ARG A 223 -2.95 18.20 -7.74
N HIS A 224 -3.82 18.73 -8.58
CA HIS A 224 -3.61 20.01 -9.26
C HIS A 224 -3.39 21.14 -8.23
N GLN A 225 -4.24 21.21 -7.21
CA GLN A 225 -4.13 22.19 -6.14
C GLN A 225 -2.84 21.99 -5.32
N ALA A 226 -2.51 20.74 -4.97
CA ALA A 226 -1.27 20.40 -4.27
C ALA A 226 -0.01 20.77 -5.08
N LEU A 227 -0.06 20.65 -6.41
CA LEU A 227 1.04 21.07 -7.28
C LEU A 227 1.21 22.59 -7.28
N LEU A 228 0.13 23.37 -7.32
CA LEU A 228 0.22 24.83 -7.20
C LEU A 228 0.87 25.24 -5.88
N GLU A 229 0.50 24.58 -4.78
CA GLU A 229 1.12 24.79 -3.47
C GLU A 229 2.61 24.40 -3.44
N LEU A 230 2.96 23.24 -4.02
CA LEU A 230 4.35 22.77 -4.15
C LEU A 230 5.23 23.79 -4.89
N VAL A 231 4.70 24.38 -5.96
CA VAL A 231 5.43 25.36 -6.78
C VAL A 231 5.57 26.70 -6.06
N ALA A 232 4.61 27.05 -5.20
CA ALA A 232 4.65 28.24 -4.36
C ALA A 232 5.62 28.14 -3.16
N LEU A 233 6.06 26.93 -2.79
CA LEU A 233 7.07 26.75 -1.74
C LEU A 233 8.38 27.46 -2.09
N PRO A 234 9.20 27.88 -1.10
CA PRO A 234 10.50 28.50 -1.37
C PRO A 234 11.42 27.62 -2.23
N ALA A 235 12.20 28.22 -3.13
CA ALA A 235 13.10 27.47 -4.05
C ALA A 235 14.14 26.62 -3.31
N HIS A 236 14.57 27.06 -2.14
CA HIS A 236 15.53 26.36 -1.27
C HIS A 236 14.87 25.32 -0.34
N HIS A 237 13.56 25.07 -0.47
CA HIS A 237 12.88 24.05 0.34
C HIS A 237 13.31 22.65 -0.13
N SER A 238 13.99 21.88 0.72
CA SER A 238 14.57 20.58 0.36
C SER A 238 13.53 19.60 -0.21
N LEU A 239 12.38 19.46 0.45
CA LEU A 239 11.30 18.57 -0.03
C LEU A 239 10.70 19.04 -1.35
N ARG A 240 10.71 20.34 -1.67
CA ARG A 240 10.20 20.86 -2.94
C ARG A 240 11.02 20.31 -4.10
N SER A 241 12.34 20.44 -4.02
CA SER A 241 13.25 19.98 -5.08
C SER A 241 13.16 18.46 -5.28
N VAL A 242 13.07 17.71 -4.19
CA VAL A 242 12.91 16.25 -4.22
C VAL A 242 11.60 15.86 -4.89
N SER A 243 10.47 16.41 -4.44
CA SER A 243 9.14 16.11 -4.99
C SER A 243 9.02 16.49 -6.47
N LEU A 244 9.55 17.66 -6.88
CA LEU A 244 9.55 18.07 -8.28
C LEU A 244 10.34 17.11 -9.18
N GLY A 245 11.50 16.62 -8.71
CA GLY A 245 12.30 15.64 -9.45
C GLY A 245 11.51 14.36 -9.75
N LEU A 246 10.81 13.82 -8.74
CA LEU A 246 9.97 12.64 -8.87
C LEU A 246 8.77 12.88 -9.79
N LEU A 247 8.11 14.03 -9.65
CA LEU A 247 6.99 14.43 -10.51
C LEU A 247 7.40 14.60 -11.98
N TYR A 248 8.62 15.07 -12.27
CA TYR A 248 9.12 15.15 -13.64
C TYR A 248 9.35 13.77 -14.26
N ASN A 249 9.88 12.82 -13.49
CA ASN A 249 10.06 11.43 -13.93
C ASN A 249 8.71 10.75 -14.17
N PHE A 250 7.77 10.95 -13.25
CA PHE A 250 6.40 10.47 -13.38
C PHE A 250 5.72 11.03 -14.63
N LEU A 251 5.81 12.34 -14.88
CA LEU A 251 5.30 12.95 -16.10
C LEU A 251 5.95 12.35 -17.35
N ALA A 252 7.26 12.08 -17.35
CA ALA A 252 7.94 11.48 -18.50
C ALA A 252 7.44 10.06 -18.80
N GLN A 253 7.14 9.26 -17.77
CA GLN A 253 6.55 7.92 -17.93
C GLN A 253 5.12 8.00 -18.49
N LEU A 254 4.31 8.93 -17.99
CA LEU A 254 2.97 9.18 -18.49
C LEU A 254 2.97 9.68 -19.95
N GLU A 255 3.90 10.57 -20.32
CA GLU A 255 4.05 11.07 -21.69
C GLU A 255 4.44 9.97 -22.70
N ALA A 256 5.00 8.84 -22.24
CA ALA A 256 5.33 7.69 -23.06
C ALA A 256 4.11 6.81 -23.38
N LEU A 257 2.98 6.99 -22.69
CA LEU A 257 1.74 6.31 -23.00
C LEU A 257 1.13 6.83 -24.32
N PRO A 258 0.54 5.96 -25.15
CA PRO A 258 -0.02 6.36 -26.44
C PRO A 258 -1.23 7.30 -26.30
N GLU A 259 -2.06 7.06 -25.28
CA GLU A 259 -3.27 7.83 -25.02
C GLU A 259 -3.10 8.73 -23.80
N LYS A 260 -3.45 10.01 -23.96
CA LYS A 260 -3.32 11.03 -22.93
C LYS A 260 -4.66 11.41 -22.35
N ASN A 261 -4.80 11.33 -21.03
CA ASN A 261 -5.98 11.78 -20.31
C ASN A 261 -5.88 13.26 -19.90
N ASP A 262 -6.96 13.83 -19.37
CA ASP A 262 -6.98 15.23 -18.97
C ASP A 262 -6.10 15.52 -17.74
N GLU A 263 -5.93 14.56 -16.85
CA GLU A 263 -5.05 14.69 -15.68
C GLU A 263 -3.58 14.87 -16.09
N GLU A 264 -3.10 14.11 -17.07
CA GLU A 264 -1.76 14.23 -17.63
C GLU A 264 -1.53 15.57 -18.34
N ARG A 265 -2.55 16.06 -19.05
CA ARG A 265 -2.49 17.37 -19.70
C ARG A 265 -2.30 18.47 -18.66
N LEU A 266 -3.07 18.43 -17.58
CA LEU A 266 -2.95 19.39 -16.47
C LEU A 266 -1.60 19.28 -15.76
N LEU A 267 -1.12 18.06 -15.49
CA LEU A 267 0.21 17.82 -14.94
C LEU A 267 1.30 18.45 -15.80
N ARG A 268 1.21 18.24 -17.13
CA ARG A 268 2.15 18.78 -18.10
C ARG A 268 2.12 20.31 -18.13
N GLU A 269 0.95 20.91 -18.15
CA GLU A 269 0.78 22.38 -18.16
C GLU A 269 1.42 23.05 -16.95
N LEU A 270 1.33 22.42 -15.77
CA LEU A 270 1.94 22.94 -14.55
C LEU A 270 3.46 22.70 -14.49
N LEU A 271 3.93 21.51 -14.85
CA LEU A 271 5.31 21.10 -14.62
C LEU A 271 6.26 21.55 -15.75
N VAL A 272 5.85 21.49 -17.02
CA VAL A 272 6.75 21.82 -18.14
C VAL A 272 7.32 23.24 -18.07
N PRO A 273 6.55 24.30 -17.74
CA PRO A 273 7.09 25.66 -17.61
C PRO A 273 8.18 25.78 -16.54
N LEU A 274 8.22 24.87 -15.58
CA LEU A 274 9.13 24.88 -14.45
C LEU A 274 10.46 24.15 -14.74
N ARG A 275 10.53 23.31 -15.78
CA ARG A 275 11.75 22.54 -16.15
C ARG A 275 12.97 23.42 -16.50
N GLY A 276 12.77 24.70 -16.79
CA GLY A 276 13.82 25.67 -17.16
C GLY A 276 14.10 26.76 -16.12
N ILE A 277 13.31 26.84 -15.04
CA ILE A 277 13.55 27.79 -13.96
C ILE A 277 14.60 27.16 -13.06
N LYS A 278 15.84 27.65 -13.12
CA LYS A 278 16.90 27.23 -12.18
C LYS A 278 16.40 27.49 -10.77
N ASN A 279 16.19 26.41 -9.99
CA ASN A 279 15.99 26.47 -8.54
C ASN A 279 17.25 27.04 -7.87
#